data_AF-A0A0D2IV82-F1
#
_entry.id   AF-A0A0D2IV82-F1
#
_cell.length_a   1.000
_cell.length_b   1.000
_cell.length_c   1.000
_cell.angle_alpha   90.00
_cell.angle_beta   90.00
_cell.angle_gamma   90.00
#
_symmetry.space_group_name_H-M   'P 1'
#
loop_
_entity.id
_entity.type
_entity.pdbx_description
1 polymer ?
#
loop_
_entity_poly.entity_id
_entity_poly.type
_entity_poly.pdbx_seq_one_letter_code
_entity_poly.pdbx_strand_id
1 'polypeptide(L)'
;MFFIFQHLLWQFSNANIKVPSNVNTVEALLATARAGSLRSKRHILVLAIKLGKDLKEAHLQAEIVYHQSVLLRFEGNVEESGRVVKEFYNKSYHTEQRESHPVLGSLCLSQANNLWQSDTLWEQVFCAGRIFRGEGHFEKAQHCFERCLTTAQLPEVERIRIANLADLYCELDYQHKQKLLHPKVDYLVKEEAIIESEIVRLRTYAYHSEGLRRLLSSSIEIGIRQGSYPEENSLTEELLKVHDELADPGIIDRLGHIRALIASARLSPPSQVEKQWEAALRQNVIYNPLEDEVFTSVVIHLFISLARF
;
A
#
# COMPACT_ATOMS: atom_id res chain seq x y z
N MET A 1 -8.52 9.45 -34.13
CA MET A 1 -9.22 8.19 -34.50
C MET A 1 -10.05 7.62 -33.34
N PHE A 2 -9.49 7.48 -32.13
CA PHE A 2 -10.20 7.03 -30.91
C PHE A 2 -11.53 7.77 -30.61
N PHE A 3 -11.52 9.12 -30.63
CA PHE A 3 -12.72 9.93 -30.39
C PHE A 3 -13.83 9.75 -31.45
N ILE A 4 -13.45 9.44 -32.69
CA ILE A 4 -14.40 9.23 -33.79
C ILE A 4 -15.16 7.93 -33.57
N PHE A 5 -14.47 6.86 -33.15
CA PHE A 5 -15.11 5.57 -32.90
C PHE A 5 -16.04 5.60 -31.68
N GLN A 6 -15.64 6.29 -30.60
CA GLN A 6 -16.53 6.51 -29.44
C GLN A 6 -17.77 7.34 -29.81
N HIS A 7 -17.60 8.37 -30.64
CA HIS A 7 -18.71 9.17 -31.13
C HIS A 7 -19.68 8.35 -32.00
N LEU A 8 -19.16 7.46 -32.86
CA LEU A 8 -19.98 6.54 -33.64
C LEU A 8 -20.77 5.58 -32.74
N LEU A 9 -20.14 4.94 -31.75
CA LEU A 9 -20.85 4.05 -30.82
C LEU A 9 -21.97 4.78 -30.05
N TRP A 10 -21.74 6.04 -29.68
CA TRP A 10 -22.76 6.89 -29.07
C TRP A 10 -23.92 7.17 -30.03
N GLN A 11 -23.64 7.46 -31.31
CA GLN A 11 -24.68 7.65 -32.34
C GLN A 11 -25.51 6.38 -32.57
N PHE A 12 -24.88 5.20 -32.61
CA PHE A 12 -25.60 3.91 -32.72
C PHE A 12 -26.55 3.71 -31.53
N SER A 13 -26.10 4.01 -30.31
CA SER A 13 -26.93 3.93 -29.10
C SER A 13 -28.11 4.89 -29.15
N ASN A 14 -27.91 6.14 -29.57
CA ASN A 14 -28.97 7.15 -29.62
C ASN A 14 -29.98 6.89 -30.74
N ALA A 15 -29.53 6.35 -31.87
CA ALA A 15 -30.39 5.99 -32.99
C ALA A 15 -31.10 4.63 -32.79
N ASN A 16 -30.87 3.96 -31.66
CA ASN A 16 -31.38 2.61 -31.36
C ASN A 16 -31.00 1.56 -32.43
N ILE A 17 -29.85 1.77 -33.09
CA ILE A 17 -29.31 0.90 -34.13
C ILE A 17 -28.42 -0.14 -33.46
N LYS A 18 -28.66 -1.42 -33.74
CA LYS A 18 -27.81 -2.50 -33.23
C LYS A 18 -26.42 -2.43 -33.85
N VAL A 19 -25.40 -2.43 -33.00
CA VAL A 19 -24.00 -2.55 -33.43
C VAL A 19 -23.78 -3.93 -34.07
N PRO A 20 -23.19 -4.02 -35.28
CA PRO A 20 -23.00 -5.30 -35.97
C PRO A 20 -22.08 -6.25 -35.20
N SER A 21 -22.52 -7.50 -35.03
CA SER A 21 -21.77 -8.57 -34.35
C SER A 21 -20.85 -9.30 -35.35
N ASN A 22 -19.85 -8.59 -35.88
CA ASN A 22 -18.87 -9.16 -36.81
C ASN A 22 -17.44 -8.95 -36.30
N VAL A 23 -16.51 -9.70 -36.89
CA VAL A 23 -15.07 -9.69 -36.56
C VAL A 23 -14.49 -8.27 -36.54
N ASN A 24 -14.68 -7.50 -37.61
CA ASN A 24 -14.12 -6.15 -37.75
C ASN A 24 -14.64 -5.20 -36.65
N THR A 25 -15.91 -5.32 -36.26
CA THR A 25 -16.48 -4.51 -35.18
C THR A 25 -15.83 -4.85 -33.83
N VAL A 26 -15.64 -6.14 -33.55
CA VAL A 26 -15.02 -6.61 -32.29
C VAL A 26 -13.54 -6.21 -32.24
N GLU A 27 -12.80 -6.37 -33.33
CA GLU A 27 -11.41 -5.89 -33.44
C GLU A 27 -11.29 -4.38 -33.19
N ALA A 28 -12.17 -3.59 -33.80
CA ALA A 28 -12.18 -2.14 -33.60
C ALA A 28 -12.49 -1.76 -32.13
N LEU A 29 -13.41 -2.48 -31.47
CA LEU A 29 -13.70 -2.31 -30.04
C LEU A 29 -12.49 -2.66 -29.17
N LEU A 30 -11.81 -3.77 -29.45
CA LEU A 30 -10.62 -4.20 -28.71
C LEU A 30 -9.45 -3.22 -28.90
N ALA A 31 -9.17 -2.80 -30.14
CA ALA A 31 -8.17 -1.78 -30.44
C ALA A 31 -8.46 -0.46 -29.71
N THR A 32 -9.73 -0.07 -29.64
CA THR A 32 -10.17 1.11 -28.89
C THR A 32 -9.97 0.91 -27.38
N ALA A 33 -10.27 -0.27 -26.83
CA ALA A 33 -10.03 -0.58 -25.43
C ALA A 33 -8.53 -0.55 -25.05
N ARG A 34 -7.61 -0.84 -25.98
CA ARG A 34 -6.17 -0.70 -25.73
C ARG A 34 -5.76 0.76 -25.49
N ALA A 35 -6.29 1.69 -26.29
CA ALA A 35 -5.88 3.10 -26.31
C ALA A 35 -6.65 4.04 -25.35
N GLY A 36 -7.77 3.61 -24.77
CA GLY A 36 -8.64 4.47 -23.96
C GLY A 36 -8.27 4.62 -22.48
N SER A 37 -8.93 5.56 -21.77
CA SER A 37 -8.88 5.67 -20.30
C SER A 37 -9.64 4.54 -19.62
N LEU A 38 -9.28 4.18 -18.38
CA LEU A 38 -9.91 3.06 -17.61
C LEU A 38 -11.45 3.10 -17.61
N ARG A 39 -12.04 4.28 -17.44
CA ARG A 39 -13.50 4.47 -17.44
C ARG A 39 -14.14 4.15 -18.79
N SER A 40 -13.48 4.55 -19.88
CA SER A 40 -13.92 4.24 -21.25
C SER A 40 -13.68 2.77 -21.63
N LYS A 41 -12.61 2.15 -21.10
CA LYS A 41 -12.30 0.73 -21.35
C LYS A 41 -13.43 -0.18 -20.88
N ARG A 42 -14.00 0.07 -19.69
CA ARG A 42 -15.06 -0.77 -19.13
C ARG A 42 -16.27 -0.90 -20.04
N HIS A 43 -16.80 0.22 -20.52
CA HIS A 43 -17.99 0.22 -21.36
C HIS A 43 -17.74 -0.48 -22.71
N ILE A 44 -16.59 -0.20 -23.33
CA ILE A 44 -16.19 -0.76 -24.62
C ILE A 44 -15.94 -2.27 -24.51
N LEU A 45 -15.31 -2.72 -23.43
CA LEU A 45 -15.05 -4.15 -23.20
C LEU A 45 -16.32 -4.94 -22.92
N VAL A 46 -17.28 -4.38 -22.17
CA VAL A 46 -18.59 -5.03 -21.98
C VAL A 46 -19.30 -5.23 -23.32
N LEU A 47 -19.23 -4.25 -24.21
CA LEU A 47 -19.80 -4.36 -25.55
C LEU A 47 -19.05 -5.40 -26.41
N ALA A 48 -17.72 -5.40 -26.37
CA ALA A 48 -16.89 -6.39 -27.07
C ALA A 48 -17.16 -7.83 -26.59
N ILE A 49 -17.29 -8.04 -25.28
CA ILE A 49 -17.67 -9.34 -24.69
C ILE A 49 -19.03 -9.79 -25.22
N LYS A 50 -20.02 -8.88 -25.25
CA LYS A 50 -21.37 -9.21 -25.69
C LYS A 50 -21.42 -9.59 -27.17
N LEU A 51 -20.77 -8.82 -28.03
CA LEU A 51 -20.72 -9.05 -29.48
C LEU A 51 -19.78 -10.19 -29.86
N GLY A 52 -18.81 -10.50 -29.00
CA GLY A 52 -17.86 -11.57 -29.22
C GLY A 52 -18.41 -12.96 -28.95
N LYS A 53 -19.46 -13.15 -28.14
CA LYS A 53 -19.87 -14.48 -27.64
C LYS A 53 -20.04 -15.58 -28.72
N ASP A 54 -20.47 -15.18 -29.92
CA ASP A 54 -20.78 -16.11 -31.01
C ASP A 54 -19.68 -16.17 -32.10
N LEU A 55 -18.56 -15.45 -31.92
CA LEU A 55 -17.45 -15.46 -32.86
C LEU A 55 -16.66 -16.78 -32.77
N LYS A 56 -16.28 -17.31 -33.93
CA LYS A 56 -15.51 -18.57 -34.04
C LYS A 56 -14.00 -18.34 -33.95
N GLU A 57 -13.57 -17.09 -34.05
CA GLU A 57 -12.18 -16.67 -34.09
C GLU A 57 -11.55 -16.76 -32.70
N ALA A 58 -10.80 -17.83 -32.45
CA ALA A 58 -10.17 -18.11 -31.17
C ALA A 58 -9.26 -16.98 -30.67
N HIS A 59 -8.60 -16.25 -31.58
CA HIS A 59 -7.71 -15.14 -31.21
C HIS A 59 -8.48 -13.91 -30.67
N LEU A 60 -9.67 -13.62 -31.19
CA LEU A 60 -10.52 -12.53 -30.68
C LEU A 60 -11.13 -12.91 -29.33
N GLN A 61 -11.56 -14.16 -29.18
CA GLN A 61 -11.99 -14.68 -27.88
C GLN A 61 -10.89 -14.58 -26.84
N ALA A 62 -9.67 -14.97 -27.21
CA ALA A 62 -8.51 -14.89 -26.33
C ALA A 62 -8.24 -13.45 -25.88
N GLU A 63 -8.36 -12.49 -26.80
CA GLU A 63 -8.12 -11.08 -26.52
C GLU A 63 -9.22 -10.45 -25.64
N ILE A 64 -10.48 -10.81 -25.90
CA ILE A 64 -11.61 -10.44 -25.04
C ILE A 64 -11.38 -10.93 -23.61
N VAL A 65 -11.02 -12.21 -23.46
CA VAL A 65 -10.77 -12.83 -22.15
C VAL A 65 -9.58 -12.17 -21.45
N TYR A 66 -8.51 -11.86 -22.19
CA TYR A 66 -7.36 -11.14 -21.64
C TYR A 66 -7.79 -9.81 -21.04
N HIS A 67 -8.47 -8.96 -21.82
CA HIS A 67 -8.89 -7.65 -21.35
C HIS A 67 -9.95 -7.73 -20.23
N GLN A 68 -10.84 -8.72 -20.26
CA GLN A 68 -11.78 -8.99 -19.19
C GLN A 68 -11.05 -9.33 -17.88
N SER A 69 -10.03 -10.20 -17.93
CA SER A 69 -9.24 -10.55 -16.75
C SER A 69 -8.48 -9.34 -16.19
N VAL A 70 -7.91 -8.50 -17.06
CA VAL A 70 -7.24 -7.24 -16.65
C VAL A 70 -8.22 -6.34 -15.91
N LEU A 71 -9.44 -6.18 -16.42
CA LEU A 71 -10.46 -5.34 -15.79
C LEU A 71 -10.88 -5.90 -14.42
N LEU A 72 -11.09 -7.21 -14.31
CA LEU A 72 -11.44 -7.87 -13.05
C LEU A 72 -10.36 -7.70 -11.99
N ARG A 73 -9.08 -7.76 -12.36
CA ARG A 73 -7.96 -7.45 -11.47
C ARG A 73 -7.99 -6.01 -10.97
N PHE A 74 -8.24 -5.04 -11.84
CA PHE A 74 -8.38 -3.63 -11.45
C PHE A 74 -9.55 -3.39 -10.51
N GLU A 75 -10.62 -4.19 -10.60
CA GLU A 75 -11.77 -4.15 -9.71
C GLU A 75 -11.55 -4.92 -8.40
N GLY A 76 -10.37 -5.50 -8.20
CA GLY A 76 -10.00 -6.28 -7.02
C GLY A 76 -10.59 -7.69 -7.00
N ASN A 77 -11.19 -8.17 -8.09
CA ASN A 77 -11.79 -9.49 -8.20
C ASN A 77 -10.83 -10.47 -8.90
N VAL A 78 -9.74 -10.81 -8.20
CA VAL A 78 -8.66 -11.65 -8.74
C VAL A 78 -9.09 -13.10 -8.95
N GLU A 79 -9.97 -13.63 -8.10
CA GLU A 79 -10.50 -14.99 -8.23
C GLU A 79 -11.30 -15.16 -9.53
N GLU A 80 -12.23 -14.24 -9.80
CA GLU A 80 -13.01 -14.23 -11.02
C GLU A 80 -12.14 -14.01 -12.26
N SER A 81 -11.10 -13.16 -12.16
CA SER A 81 -10.08 -13.00 -13.20
C SER A 81 -9.37 -14.32 -13.52
N GLY A 82 -9.04 -15.12 -12.50
CA GLY A 82 -8.48 -16.45 -12.68
C GLY A 82 -9.46 -17.41 -13.34
N ARG A 83 -10.72 -17.39 -12.91
CA ARG A 83 -11.79 -18.26 -13.44
C ARG A 83 -12.02 -18.04 -14.93
N VAL A 84 -12.16 -16.80 -15.38
CA VAL A 84 -12.43 -16.50 -16.81
C VAL A 84 -11.29 -16.95 -17.73
N VAL A 85 -10.03 -16.82 -17.30
CA VAL A 85 -8.87 -17.29 -18.05
C VAL A 85 -8.83 -18.81 -18.10
N LYS A 86 -9.09 -19.49 -16.97
CA LYS A 86 -9.14 -20.96 -16.90
C LYS A 86 -10.27 -21.55 -17.74
N GLU A 87 -11.44 -20.94 -17.72
CA GLU A 87 -12.58 -21.35 -18.55
C GLU A 87 -12.28 -21.25 -20.04
N PHE A 88 -11.59 -20.19 -20.47
CA PHE A 88 -11.15 -20.05 -21.84
C PHE A 88 -10.22 -21.19 -22.24
N TYR A 89 -9.17 -21.46 -21.45
CA TYR A 89 -8.27 -22.59 -21.72
C TYR A 89 -9.00 -23.92 -21.80
N ASN A 90 -9.87 -24.21 -20.82
CA ASN A 90 -10.65 -25.45 -20.77
C ASN A 90 -11.56 -25.64 -21.99
N LYS A 91 -12.14 -24.57 -22.53
CA LYS A 91 -12.95 -24.62 -23.76
C LYS A 91 -12.09 -24.76 -25.03
N SER A 92 -10.92 -24.14 -25.05
CA SER A 92 -10.02 -24.12 -26.21
C SER A 92 -9.16 -25.39 -26.38
N TYR A 93 -9.08 -26.26 -25.37
CA TYR A 93 -8.37 -27.56 -25.44
C TYR A 93 -8.88 -28.51 -26.54
N HIS A 94 -10.05 -28.22 -27.14
CA HIS A 94 -10.67 -29.06 -28.18
C HIS A 94 -10.48 -28.54 -29.62
N THR A 95 -9.70 -27.49 -29.84
CA THR A 95 -9.51 -26.87 -31.16
C THR A 95 -8.04 -26.92 -31.56
N GLU A 96 -7.74 -27.60 -32.67
CA GLU A 96 -6.38 -27.91 -33.19
C GLU A 96 -5.55 -26.67 -33.61
N GLN A 97 -6.07 -25.45 -33.45
CA GLN A 97 -5.37 -24.23 -33.81
C GLN A 97 -4.45 -23.76 -32.67
N ARG A 98 -3.33 -24.48 -32.51
CA ARG A 98 -2.27 -24.18 -31.54
C ARG A 98 -1.12 -23.34 -32.13
N GLU A 99 -1.30 -22.76 -33.30
CA GLU A 99 -0.26 -21.95 -33.95
C GLU A 99 -0.13 -20.59 -33.26
N SER A 100 0.86 -20.51 -32.38
CA SER A 100 1.63 -19.32 -31.96
C SER A 100 1.00 -17.94 -32.20
N HIS A 101 -0.18 -17.67 -31.62
CA HIS A 101 -0.77 -16.34 -31.67
C HIS A 101 -0.27 -15.51 -30.47
N PRO A 102 0.26 -14.29 -30.66
CA PRO A 102 0.77 -13.42 -29.58
C PRO A 102 -0.21 -13.23 -28.41
N VAL A 103 -1.50 -13.31 -28.70
CA VAL A 103 -2.59 -13.17 -27.72
C VAL A 103 -2.66 -14.34 -26.74
N LEU A 104 -2.31 -15.57 -27.14
CA LEU A 104 -2.16 -16.70 -26.21
C LEU A 104 -0.98 -16.48 -25.27
N GLY A 105 0.10 -15.86 -25.75
CA GLY A 105 1.20 -15.37 -24.92
C GLY A 105 0.73 -14.36 -23.87
N SER A 106 -0.10 -13.39 -24.26
CA SER A 106 -0.70 -12.41 -23.33
C SER A 106 -1.64 -13.06 -22.30
N LEU A 107 -2.38 -14.11 -22.67
CA LEU A 107 -3.20 -14.88 -21.73
C LEU A 107 -2.35 -15.74 -20.78
N CYS A 108 -1.29 -16.38 -21.25
CA CYS A 108 -0.32 -17.08 -20.41
C CYS A 108 0.34 -16.10 -19.42
N LEU A 109 0.75 -14.92 -19.88
CA LEU A 109 1.25 -13.85 -19.01
C LEU A 109 0.19 -13.33 -18.05
N SER A 110 -1.06 -13.24 -18.47
CA SER A 110 -2.17 -12.85 -17.60
C SER A 110 -2.50 -13.91 -16.55
N GLN A 111 -2.38 -15.19 -16.88
CA GLN A 111 -2.54 -16.29 -15.95
C GLN A 111 -1.35 -16.36 -14.98
N ALA A 112 -0.13 -16.20 -15.50
CA ALA A 112 1.07 -16.05 -14.69
C ALA A 112 0.96 -14.83 -13.78
N ASN A 113 0.43 -13.70 -14.25
CA ASN A 113 0.13 -12.54 -13.41
C ASN A 113 -0.98 -12.81 -12.40
N ASN A 114 -2.00 -13.62 -12.68
CA ASN A 114 -3.00 -13.99 -11.68
C ASN A 114 -2.40 -14.90 -10.59
N LEU A 115 -1.50 -15.81 -10.99
CA LEU A 115 -0.76 -16.70 -10.09
C LEU A 115 0.35 -15.97 -9.31
N TRP A 116 1.00 -14.98 -9.93
CA TRP A 116 1.96 -14.11 -9.29
C TRP A 116 1.26 -13.08 -8.41
N GLN A 117 0.13 -12.52 -8.83
CA GLN A 117 -0.65 -11.61 -8.01
C GLN A 117 -1.23 -12.31 -6.79
N SER A 118 -1.58 -13.60 -6.78
CA SER A 118 -1.93 -14.21 -5.50
C SER A 118 -0.79 -14.14 -4.48
N ASP A 119 0.47 -14.23 -4.94
CA ASP A 119 1.66 -14.22 -4.08
C ASP A 119 2.23 -12.81 -3.83
N THR A 120 1.96 -11.83 -4.70
CA THR A 120 2.49 -10.44 -4.62
C THR A 120 1.41 -9.35 -4.53
N LEU A 121 0.12 -9.68 -4.50
CA LEU A 121 -0.96 -8.69 -4.39
C LEU A 121 -0.81 -7.89 -3.10
N TRP A 122 -0.40 -8.54 -2.01
CA TRP A 122 -0.13 -7.83 -0.77
C TRP A 122 1.03 -6.83 -0.92
N GLU A 123 2.07 -7.12 -1.70
CA GLU A 123 3.19 -6.19 -1.95
C GLU A 123 2.68 -4.97 -2.70
N GLN A 124 1.83 -5.19 -3.70
CA GLN A 124 1.23 -4.12 -4.49
C GLN A 124 0.29 -3.25 -3.65
N VAL A 125 -0.57 -3.87 -2.83
CA VAL A 125 -1.47 -3.15 -1.92
C VAL A 125 -0.67 -2.38 -0.86
N PHE A 126 0.40 -2.96 -0.33
CA PHE A 126 1.29 -2.30 0.62
C PHE A 126 2.01 -1.11 0.00
N CYS A 127 2.59 -1.28 -1.20
CA CYS A 127 3.22 -0.19 -1.95
C CYS A 127 2.22 0.93 -2.28
N ALA A 128 1.01 0.59 -2.71
CA ALA A 128 -0.05 1.56 -2.94
C ALA A 128 -0.40 2.33 -1.66
N GLY A 129 -0.49 1.63 -0.52
CA GLY A 129 -0.70 2.25 0.79
C GLY A 129 0.40 3.27 1.14
N ARG A 130 1.67 2.93 0.91
CA ARG A 130 2.80 3.86 1.11
C ARG A 130 2.74 5.08 0.21
N ILE A 131 2.37 4.90 -1.06
CA ILE A 131 2.20 6.02 -2.01
C ILE A 131 1.07 6.94 -1.54
N PHE A 132 -0.10 6.39 -1.22
CA PHE A 132 -1.22 7.19 -0.72
C PHE A 132 -0.87 7.93 0.58
N ARG A 133 -0.14 7.29 1.50
CA ARG A 133 0.36 7.95 2.71
C ARG A 133 1.30 9.11 2.38
N GLY A 134 2.26 8.90 1.47
CA GLY A 134 3.18 9.96 1.02
C GLY A 134 2.49 11.14 0.32
N GLU A 135 1.36 10.90 -0.35
CA GLU A 135 0.52 11.93 -0.97
C GLU A 135 -0.45 12.61 0.02
N GLY A 136 -0.49 12.17 1.28
CA GLY A 136 -1.42 12.67 2.30
C GLY A 136 -2.86 12.14 2.17
N HIS A 137 -3.08 11.11 1.37
CA HIS A 137 -4.35 10.39 1.24
C HIS A 137 -4.50 9.29 2.31
N PHE A 138 -4.52 9.70 3.58
CA PHE A 138 -4.41 8.80 4.72
C PHE A 138 -5.54 7.76 4.82
N GLU A 139 -6.78 8.11 4.48
CA GLU A 139 -7.91 7.16 4.51
C GLU A 139 -7.78 6.07 3.44
N LYS A 140 -7.21 6.40 2.26
CA LYS A 140 -6.90 5.41 1.23
C LYS A 140 -5.75 4.51 1.65
N ALA A 141 -4.72 5.09 2.27
CA ALA A 141 -3.61 4.34 2.84
C ALA A 141 -4.09 3.35 3.91
N GLN A 142 -5.05 3.76 4.74
CA GLN A 142 -5.63 2.92 5.80
C GLN A 142 -6.30 1.70 5.19
N HIS A 143 -7.16 1.91 4.20
CA HIS A 143 -7.84 0.82 3.51
C HIS A 143 -6.85 -0.16 2.87
N CYS A 144 -5.74 0.33 2.31
CA CYS A 144 -4.68 -0.52 1.79
C CYS A 144 -4.02 -1.36 2.89
N PHE A 145 -3.57 -0.73 3.98
CA PHE A 145 -2.86 -1.43 5.05
C PHE A 145 -3.77 -2.40 5.83
N GLU A 146 -5.02 -2.04 6.10
CA GLU A 146 -5.99 -2.95 6.73
C GLU A 146 -6.28 -4.17 5.86
N ARG A 147 -6.38 -4.00 4.53
CA ARG A 147 -6.50 -5.13 3.60
C ARG A 147 -5.26 -6.02 3.58
N CYS A 148 -4.08 -5.45 3.79
CA CYS A 148 -2.86 -6.24 3.95
C CYS A 148 -2.88 -7.13 5.20
N LEU A 149 -3.64 -6.76 6.26
CA LEU A 149 -3.78 -7.58 7.47
C LEU A 149 -4.80 -8.71 7.34
N THR A 150 -5.77 -8.60 6.43
CA THR A 150 -6.81 -9.63 6.23
C THR A 150 -6.45 -10.69 5.20
N THR A 151 -5.29 -10.57 4.55
CA THR A 151 -4.82 -11.53 3.54
C THR A 151 -4.19 -12.75 4.23
N ALA A 152 -4.64 -13.97 3.92
CA ALA A 152 -4.12 -15.19 4.55
C ALA A 152 -2.69 -15.55 4.09
N GLN A 153 -1.92 -16.24 4.94
CA GLN A 153 -0.54 -16.75 4.71
C GLN A 153 0.57 -15.71 4.64
N LEU A 154 0.73 -14.88 5.67
CA LEU A 154 1.73 -13.82 5.61
C LEU A 154 2.97 -14.16 6.49
N PRO A 155 4.18 -14.10 5.91
CA PRO A 155 5.43 -14.26 6.65
C PRO A 155 5.71 -13.08 7.59
N GLU A 156 6.84 -13.15 8.31
CA GLU A 156 7.50 -12.10 9.13
C GLU A 156 7.34 -10.63 8.64
N VAL A 157 7.14 -10.41 7.35
CA VAL A 157 6.77 -9.14 6.70
C VAL A 157 5.48 -8.51 7.27
N GLU A 158 4.58 -9.27 7.93
CA GLU A 158 3.41 -8.71 8.64
C GLU A 158 3.80 -7.64 9.67
N ARG A 159 4.95 -7.78 10.31
CA ARG A 159 5.35 -6.92 11.44
C ARG A 159 5.66 -5.49 11.02
N ILE A 160 6.37 -5.35 9.91
CA ILE A 160 6.63 -4.04 9.29
C ILE A 160 5.30 -3.42 8.85
N ARG A 161 4.31 -4.23 8.43
CA ARG A 161 2.99 -3.74 8.02
C ARG A 161 2.17 -3.23 9.21
N ILE A 162 2.17 -3.94 10.34
CA ILE A 162 1.56 -3.47 11.58
C ILE A 162 2.15 -2.12 11.96
N ALA A 163 3.48 -1.96 11.93
CA ALA A 163 4.10 -0.69 12.27
C ALA A 163 3.83 0.45 11.26
N ASN A 164 3.59 0.16 9.99
CA ASN A 164 3.19 1.18 9.02
C ASN A 164 1.73 1.62 9.20
N LEU A 165 0.84 0.68 9.53
CA LEU A 165 -0.53 1.00 9.91
C LEU A 165 -0.53 1.82 11.21
N ALA A 166 0.38 1.48 12.11
CA ALA A 166 0.52 2.13 13.39
C ALA A 166 0.82 3.63 13.28
N ASP A 167 1.89 3.97 12.54
CA ASP A 167 2.19 5.36 12.28
C ASP A 167 1.03 6.08 11.55
N LEU A 168 0.35 5.38 10.63
CA LEU A 168 -0.75 5.96 9.88
C LEU A 168 -1.93 6.31 10.79
N TYR A 169 -2.24 5.49 11.79
CA TYR A 169 -3.27 5.78 12.77
C TYR A 169 -2.90 6.99 13.64
N CYS A 170 -1.62 7.16 13.99
CA CYS A 170 -1.12 8.38 14.62
C CYS A 170 -1.33 9.62 13.72
N GLU A 171 -1.07 9.52 12.41
CA GLU A 171 -1.30 10.59 11.42
C GLU A 171 -2.79 10.92 11.27
N LEU A 172 -3.65 9.90 11.23
CA LEU A 172 -5.11 10.04 11.17
C LEU A 172 -5.67 10.71 12.43
N ASP A 173 -5.18 10.35 13.62
CA ASP A 173 -5.55 11.01 14.89
C ASP A 173 -5.17 12.50 14.86
N TYR A 174 -3.99 12.85 14.32
CA TYR A 174 -3.58 14.24 14.16
C TYR A 174 -4.54 15.03 13.27
N GLN A 175 -4.87 14.49 12.09
CA GLN A 175 -5.82 15.13 11.18
C GLN A 175 -7.22 15.26 11.78
N HIS A 176 -7.67 14.24 12.51
CA HIS A 176 -9.00 14.23 13.10
C HIS A 176 -9.13 15.28 14.21
N LYS A 177 -8.13 15.37 15.10
CA LYS A 177 -8.05 16.40 16.15
C LYS A 177 -7.98 17.81 15.57
N GLN A 178 -7.25 18.01 14.48
CA GLN A 178 -7.16 19.33 13.83
C GLN A 178 -8.48 19.75 13.15
N LYS A 179 -9.24 18.79 12.60
CA LYS A 179 -10.48 19.06 11.85
C LYS A 179 -11.75 19.08 12.72
N LEU A 180 -11.66 18.88 14.05
CA LEU A 180 -12.81 18.85 14.98
C LEU A 180 -13.95 17.91 14.54
N LEU A 181 -13.63 16.80 13.87
CA LEU A 181 -14.64 15.83 13.43
C LEU A 181 -15.01 14.91 14.61
N HIS A 182 -16.29 14.48 14.69
CA HIS A 182 -16.82 13.47 15.61
C HIS A 182 -17.46 12.31 14.81
N PRO A 183 -17.58 11.08 15.35
CA PRO A 183 -17.15 10.57 16.65
C PRO A 183 -15.76 9.89 16.61
N LYS A 184 -15.14 9.74 17.79
CA LYS A 184 -13.89 9.01 18.05
C LYS A 184 -13.92 7.64 17.35
N VAL A 185 -13.27 7.54 16.19
CA VAL A 185 -12.67 6.26 15.84
C VAL A 185 -11.42 6.20 16.72
N ASP A 186 -11.43 5.29 17.69
CA ASP A 186 -10.27 5.10 18.58
C ASP A 186 -9.21 4.28 17.84
N TYR A 187 -8.60 4.93 16.84
CA TYR A 187 -7.55 4.36 16.01
C TYR A 187 -6.42 3.81 16.89
N LEU A 188 -6.10 4.53 17.97
CA LEU A 188 -5.04 4.21 18.91
C LEU A 188 -5.37 2.95 19.73
N VAL A 189 -6.59 2.80 20.26
CA VAL A 189 -6.97 1.60 21.06
C VAL A 189 -7.00 0.32 20.22
N LYS A 190 -7.52 0.37 18.99
CA LYS A 190 -7.56 -0.81 18.10
C LYS A 190 -6.17 -1.32 17.76
N GLU A 191 -5.23 -0.39 17.66
CA GLU A 191 -3.84 -0.61 17.27
C GLU A 191 -2.98 -1.13 18.42
N GLU A 192 -3.13 -0.55 19.60
CA GLU A 192 -2.40 -0.88 20.82
C GLU A 192 -2.46 -2.38 21.12
N ALA A 193 -3.66 -2.97 21.12
CA ALA A 193 -3.85 -4.40 21.37
C ALA A 193 -3.10 -5.31 20.38
N ILE A 194 -3.00 -4.89 19.11
CA ILE A 194 -2.28 -5.65 18.07
C ILE A 194 -0.77 -5.51 18.28
N ILE A 195 -0.28 -4.30 18.53
CA ILE A 195 1.14 -4.01 18.71
C ILE A 195 1.70 -4.67 19.96
N GLU A 196 1.00 -4.58 21.10
CA GLU A 196 1.47 -5.15 22.38
C GLU A 196 1.71 -6.65 22.28
N SER A 197 0.74 -7.39 21.72
CA SER A 197 0.85 -8.84 21.55
C SER A 197 2.08 -9.23 20.73
N GLU A 198 2.42 -8.42 19.73
CA GLU A 198 3.55 -8.66 18.84
C GLU A 198 4.89 -8.27 19.47
N ILE A 199 4.94 -7.18 20.24
CA ILE A 199 6.12 -6.78 21.02
C ILE A 199 6.51 -7.88 22.00
N VAL A 200 5.53 -8.41 22.76
CA VAL A 200 5.78 -9.50 23.72
C VAL A 200 6.37 -10.73 23.03
N ARG A 201 5.83 -11.08 21.86
CA ARG A 201 6.37 -12.18 21.04
C ARG A 201 7.82 -11.89 20.63
N LEU A 202 8.08 -10.73 20.06
CA LEU A 202 9.40 -10.40 19.50
C LEU A 202 10.50 -10.23 20.54
N ARG A 203 10.19 -9.71 21.73
CA ARG A 203 11.14 -9.65 22.86
C ARG A 203 11.73 -11.03 23.18
N THR A 204 10.95 -12.09 22.99
CA THR A 204 11.36 -13.47 23.28
C THR A 204 12.24 -14.07 22.18
N TYR A 205 11.93 -13.81 20.91
CA TYR A 205 12.52 -14.54 19.78
C TYR A 205 13.48 -13.71 18.92
N ALA A 206 13.39 -12.38 18.94
CA ALA A 206 14.07 -11.51 18.01
C ALA A 206 14.30 -10.09 18.58
N TYR A 207 14.96 -10.02 19.74
CA TYR A 207 15.17 -8.78 20.51
C TYR A 207 15.89 -7.66 19.72
N HIS A 208 16.79 -8.01 18.80
CA HIS A 208 17.47 -7.03 17.94
C HIS A 208 16.87 -6.93 16.53
N SER A 209 15.64 -7.42 16.31
CA SER A 209 15.01 -7.29 15.00
C SER A 209 14.61 -5.85 14.70
N GLU A 210 14.70 -5.47 13.42
CA GLU A 210 14.14 -4.21 12.92
C GLU A 210 12.64 -4.10 13.22
N GLY A 211 11.92 -5.22 13.11
CA GLY A 211 10.49 -5.31 13.44
C GLY A 211 10.19 -4.89 14.89
N LEU A 212 10.97 -5.39 15.86
CA LEU A 212 10.76 -4.99 17.27
C LEU A 212 11.05 -3.50 17.48
N ARG A 213 12.18 -3.02 16.98
CA ARG A 213 12.54 -1.58 17.07
C ARG A 213 11.43 -0.70 16.51
N ARG A 214 10.86 -1.09 15.36
CA ARG A 214 9.81 -0.33 14.70
C ARG A 214 8.50 -0.34 15.48
N LEU A 215 8.10 -1.48 16.03
CA LEU A 215 6.88 -1.61 16.84
C LEU A 215 7.01 -0.87 18.18
N LEU A 216 8.17 -0.95 18.84
CA LEU A 216 8.47 -0.16 20.04
C LEU A 216 8.33 1.34 19.73
N SER A 217 8.93 1.81 18.62
CA SER A 217 8.82 3.21 18.21
C SER A 217 7.38 3.66 17.98
N SER A 218 6.53 2.81 17.37
CA SER A 218 5.12 3.14 17.16
C SER A 218 4.33 3.12 18.47
N SER A 219 4.56 2.14 19.35
CA SER A 219 3.93 2.06 20.68
C SER A 219 4.25 3.28 21.55
N ILE A 220 5.51 3.75 21.54
CA ILE A 220 5.90 4.97 22.25
C ILE A 220 5.14 6.19 21.72
N GLU A 221 5.00 6.33 20.40
CA GLU A 221 4.24 7.46 19.84
C GLU A 221 2.76 7.39 20.26
N ILE A 222 2.13 6.21 20.21
CA ILE A 222 0.74 6.03 20.69
C ILE A 222 0.62 6.48 22.15
N GLY A 223 1.50 6.01 23.04
CA GLY A 223 1.47 6.36 24.45
C GLY A 223 1.63 7.86 24.68
N ILE A 224 2.60 8.52 24.01
CA ILE A 224 2.76 9.98 24.04
C ILE A 224 1.47 10.69 23.59
N ARG A 225 0.77 10.15 22.59
CA ARG A 225 -0.47 10.74 22.06
C ARG A 225 -1.67 10.54 22.99
N GLN A 226 -1.70 9.45 23.75
CA GLN A 226 -2.70 9.17 24.76
C GLN A 226 -2.42 9.91 26.08
N GLY A 227 -1.18 10.36 26.29
CA GLY A 227 -0.75 11.03 27.53
C GLY A 227 -0.39 10.06 28.66
N SER A 228 -0.15 8.80 28.31
CA SER A 228 0.53 7.83 29.16
C SER A 228 2.04 8.14 29.07
N TYR A 229 2.70 8.38 30.21
CA TYR A 229 4.10 8.82 30.26
C TYR A 229 5.05 7.87 31.02
N PRO A 230 4.65 7.21 32.12
CA PRO A 230 5.57 6.36 32.89
C PRO A 230 5.98 5.07 32.15
N GLU A 231 5.04 4.43 31.45
CA GLU A 231 5.28 3.15 30.76
C GLU A 231 6.12 3.38 29.50
N GLU A 232 5.92 4.52 28.86
CA GLU A 232 6.56 4.98 27.64
C GLU A 232 8.02 5.36 27.88
N ASN A 233 8.33 5.87 29.07
CA ASN A 233 9.72 6.10 29.47
C ASN A 233 10.50 4.78 29.50
N SER A 234 9.93 3.73 30.09
CA SER A 234 10.54 2.39 30.12
C SER A 234 10.71 1.81 28.71
N LEU A 235 9.69 1.94 27.85
CA LEU A 235 9.77 1.50 26.44
C LEU A 235 10.83 2.28 25.65
N THR A 236 10.98 3.56 25.92
CA THR A 236 11.98 4.41 25.26
C THR A 236 13.39 4.04 25.70
N GLU A 237 13.61 3.79 26.99
CA GLU A 237 14.88 3.29 27.51
C GLU A 237 15.25 1.93 26.90
N GLU A 238 14.29 1.01 26.78
CA GLU A 238 14.49 -0.27 26.09
C GLU A 238 14.91 -0.05 24.62
N LEU A 239 14.19 0.80 23.88
CA LEU A 239 14.47 1.05 22.47
C LEU A 239 15.87 1.68 22.27
N LEU A 240 16.26 2.63 23.12
CA LEU A 240 17.59 3.23 23.09
C LEU A 240 18.68 2.19 23.34
N LYS A 241 18.49 1.33 24.34
CA LYS A 241 19.41 0.22 24.63
C LYS A 241 19.58 -0.71 23.43
N VAL A 242 18.48 -1.09 22.77
CA VAL A 242 18.53 -1.94 21.57
C VAL A 242 19.34 -1.28 20.44
N HIS A 243 19.26 0.05 20.30
CA HIS A 243 20.05 0.79 19.31
C HIS A 243 21.53 0.90 19.68
N ASP A 244 21.86 1.11 20.95
CA ASP A 244 23.24 1.18 21.44
C ASP A 244 24.00 -0.16 21.26
N GLU A 245 23.27 -1.28 21.27
CA GLU A 245 23.81 -2.62 21.09
C GLU A 245 24.04 -3.00 19.61
N LEU A 246 23.69 -2.14 18.64
CA LEU A 246 23.92 -2.39 17.21
C LEU A 246 25.38 -2.10 16.81
N ALA A 247 26.06 -3.10 16.26
CA ALA A 247 27.47 -2.98 15.87
C ALA A 247 27.70 -2.09 14.63
N ASP A 248 26.80 -2.13 13.64
CA ASP A 248 26.87 -1.33 12.42
C ASP A 248 25.46 -0.90 11.98
N PRO A 249 24.93 0.22 12.52
CA PRO A 249 23.58 0.65 12.24
C PRO A 249 23.45 1.16 10.80
N GLY A 250 22.51 0.59 10.05
CA GLY A 250 22.15 1.07 8.72
C GLY A 250 21.40 2.40 8.74
N ILE A 251 21.06 2.95 7.58
CA ILE A 251 20.35 4.24 7.46
C ILE A 251 19.02 4.22 8.25
N ILE A 252 18.27 3.10 8.16
CA ILE A 252 17.00 2.93 8.87
C ILE A 252 17.23 2.91 10.38
N ASP A 253 18.27 2.23 10.86
CA ASP A 253 18.59 2.15 12.29
C ASP A 253 19.02 3.50 12.86
N ARG A 254 19.84 4.25 12.12
CA ARG A 254 20.27 5.60 12.50
C ARG A 254 19.08 6.55 12.63
N LEU A 255 18.16 6.52 11.66
CA LEU A 255 16.93 7.31 11.71
C LEU A 255 16.03 6.87 12.87
N GLY A 256 15.90 5.56 13.10
CA GLY A 256 15.17 4.99 14.23
C GLY A 256 15.73 5.46 15.58
N HIS A 257 17.05 5.46 15.73
CA HIS A 257 17.73 5.92 16.93
C HIS A 257 17.48 7.40 17.19
N ILE A 258 17.60 8.27 16.17
CA ILE A 258 17.28 9.70 16.31
C ILE A 258 15.81 9.88 16.76
N ARG A 259 14.87 9.11 16.19
CA ARG A 259 13.46 9.16 16.61
C ARG A 259 13.26 8.72 18.06
N ALA A 260 13.98 7.69 18.51
CA ALA A 260 13.95 7.25 19.91
C ALA A 260 14.47 8.34 20.86
N LEU A 261 15.56 9.04 20.50
CA LEU A 261 16.08 10.17 21.27
C LEU A 261 15.10 11.35 21.32
N ILE A 262 14.43 11.65 20.20
CA ILE A 262 13.36 12.66 20.14
C ILE A 262 12.19 12.28 21.05
N ALA A 263 11.77 11.00 21.04
CA ALA A 263 10.72 10.51 21.93
C ALA A 263 11.13 10.65 23.40
N SER A 264 12.37 10.26 23.74
CA SER A 264 12.94 10.43 25.09
C SER A 264 12.92 11.90 25.53
N ALA A 265 13.31 12.82 24.65
CA ALA A 265 13.27 14.25 24.94
C ALA A 265 11.84 14.76 25.19
N ARG A 266 10.85 14.28 24.42
CA ARG A 266 9.42 14.63 24.62
C ARG A 266 8.85 14.11 25.93
N LEU A 267 9.33 12.97 26.41
CA LEU A 267 8.89 12.35 27.67
C LEU A 267 9.63 12.90 28.90
N SER A 268 10.71 13.66 28.68
CA SER A 268 11.59 14.12 29.75
C SER A 268 10.99 15.24 30.60
N PRO A 269 11.32 15.29 31.90
CA PRO A 269 10.89 16.39 32.75
C PRO A 269 11.53 17.72 32.30
N PRO A 270 10.93 18.88 32.64
CA PRO A 270 11.45 20.20 32.26
C PRO A 270 12.90 20.47 32.66
N SER A 271 13.39 19.82 33.73
CA SER A 271 14.78 19.96 34.18
C SER A 271 15.80 19.25 33.28
N GLN A 272 15.37 18.34 32.41
CA GLN A 272 16.24 17.50 31.57
C GLN A 272 15.94 17.62 30.08
N VAL A 273 14.78 18.19 29.70
CA VAL A 273 14.31 18.26 28.32
C VAL A 273 15.33 18.89 27.37
N GLU A 274 15.98 20.00 27.74
CA GLU A 274 17.01 20.64 26.91
C GLU A 274 18.18 19.70 26.64
N LYS A 275 18.74 19.08 27.69
CA LYS A 275 19.87 18.15 27.58
C LYS A 275 19.55 16.97 26.65
N GLN A 276 18.30 16.50 26.67
CA GLN A 276 17.86 15.37 25.87
C GLN A 276 17.67 15.75 24.40
N TRP A 277 17.12 16.95 24.12
CA TRP A 277 17.10 17.48 22.76
C TRP A 277 18.50 17.73 22.20
N GLU A 278 19.44 18.22 23.03
CA GLU A 278 20.84 18.35 22.60
C GLU A 278 21.51 16.99 22.34
N ALA A 279 21.14 15.94 23.07
CA ALA A 279 21.62 14.59 22.80
C ALA A 279 21.12 14.09 21.44
N ALA A 280 19.83 14.29 21.13
CA ALA A 280 19.26 13.99 19.82
C ALA A 280 19.98 14.78 18.70
N LEU A 281 20.28 16.06 18.92
CA LEU A 281 20.99 16.90 17.95
C LEU A 281 22.41 16.38 17.69
N ARG A 282 23.18 16.11 18.76
CA ARG A 282 24.55 15.57 18.64
C ARG A 282 24.55 14.26 17.88
N GLN A 283 23.61 13.37 18.17
CA GLN A 283 23.51 12.09 17.48
C GLN A 283 23.14 12.26 16.00
N ASN A 284 22.23 13.19 15.68
CA ASN A 284 21.88 13.51 14.30
C ASN A 284 23.09 14.01 13.50
N VAL A 285 23.93 14.89 14.08
CA VAL A 285 25.16 15.37 13.44
C VAL A 285 26.15 14.24 13.19
N ILE A 286 26.29 13.29 14.12
CA ILE A 286 27.16 12.12 13.94
C ILE A 286 26.69 11.25 12.77
N TYR A 287 25.39 11.01 12.65
CA TYR A 287 24.85 10.15 11.60
C TYR A 287 24.75 10.84 10.24
N ASN A 288 24.54 12.16 10.22
CA ASN A 288 24.27 12.96 9.03
C ASN A 288 25.19 14.20 8.97
N PRO A 289 26.53 14.05 8.95
CA PRO A 289 27.49 15.15 9.12
C PRO A 289 27.55 16.15 7.95
N LEU A 290 26.87 15.87 6.84
CA LEU A 290 26.82 16.72 5.65
C LEU A 290 25.40 17.28 5.41
N GLU A 291 24.50 17.07 6.37
CA GLU A 291 23.06 17.23 6.24
C GLU A 291 22.53 18.19 7.32
N ASP A 292 23.21 19.33 7.48
CA ASP A 292 22.90 20.35 8.50
C ASP A 292 21.49 20.98 8.34
N GLU A 293 20.90 20.88 7.15
CA GLU A 293 19.61 21.50 6.77
C GLU A 293 18.44 20.50 6.64
N VAL A 294 18.52 19.33 7.25
CA VAL A 294 17.42 18.35 7.20
C VAL A 294 16.29 18.74 8.16
N PHE A 295 15.04 18.52 7.75
CA PHE A 295 13.82 18.78 8.53
C PHE A 295 13.94 18.39 10.02
N THR A 296 14.53 17.24 10.33
CA THR A 296 14.75 16.77 11.71
C THR A 296 15.62 17.73 12.54
N SER A 297 16.68 18.28 11.96
CA SER A 297 17.57 19.26 12.63
C SER A 297 16.80 20.52 13.01
N VAL A 298 16.01 21.05 12.07
CA VAL A 298 15.16 22.24 12.29
C VAL A 298 14.15 21.99 13.41
N VAL A 299 13.51 20.82 13.42
CA VAL A 299 12.57 20.43 14.48
C VAL A 299 13.27 20.38 15.84
N ILE A 300 14.44 19.74 15.95
CA ILE A 300 15.19 19.66 17.21
C ILE A 300 15.58 21.06 17.69
N HIS A 301 16.10 21.92 16.80
CA HIS A 301 16.45 23.31 17.15
C HIS A 301 15.27 24.13 17.65
N LEU A 302 14.09 23.95 17.04
CA LEU A 302 12.85 24.60 17.50
C LEU A 302 12.51 24.17 18.94
N PHE A 303 12.56 22.87 19.24
CA PHE A 303 12.27 22.37 20.58
C PHE A 303 13.32 22.74 21.63
N ILE A 304 14.60 22.82 21.28
CA ILE A 304 15.64 23.37 22.16
C ILE A 304 15.31 24.83 22.50
N SER A 305 14.92 25.61 21.50
CA SER A 305 14.58 27.02 21.68
C SER A 305 13.35 27.19 22.58
N LEU A 306 12.35 26.32 22.44
CA LEU A 306 11.16 26.29 23.30
C LEU A 306 11.48 25.85 24.74
N ALA A 307 12.39 24.89 24.92
CA ALA A 307 12.81 24.43 26.25
C ALA A 307 13.56 25.49 27.07
N ARG A 308 14.20 26.44 26.39
CA ARG A 308 14.97 27.54 27.00
C ARG A 308 14.11 28.75 27.40
N PHE A 309 12.86 28.81 26.92
CA PHE A 309 11.95 29.92 27.15
C PHE A 309 10.98 29.59 28.29
#